data_AF-A0A3A8Q400-F1
#
_entry.id   AF-A0A3A8Q400-F1
#
_cell.length_a   1.000
_cell.length_b   1.000
_cell.length_c   1.000
_cell.angle_alpha   90.00
_cell.angle_beta   90.00
_cell.angle_gamma   90.00
#
_symmetry.space_group_name_H-M   'P 1'
#
loop_
_entity.id
_entity.type
_entity.pdbx_description
1 polymer ?
#
loop_
_entity_poly.entity_id
_entity_poly.type
_entity_poly.pdbx_seq_one_letter_code
_entity_poly.pdbx_strand_id
1 'polypeptide(L)'
;MWPSLRAGDVAEVEPLAEAPRPGEVVLARFESSLVLHRVRWCDGSVCALRGDNGGVEDPPLPLFRILGRARRVRRGGALLEMERWDVGPRLVGRWRATLKRQVAAWLGRTGRA
;
A
#
# COMPACT_ATOMS: atom_id res chain seq x y z
N MET A 1 3.28 1.65 1.05
CA MET A 1 2.67 2.54 0.03
C MET A 1 3.39 3.87 -0.16
N TRP A 2 4.66 4.02 0.26
CA TRP A 2 5.43 5.21 -0.13
C TRP A 2 5.57 5.23 -1.67
N PRO A 3 5.56 6.39 -2.36
CA PRO A 3 5.49 7.75 -1.80
C PRO A 3 4.09 8.23 -1.42
N SER A 4 3.04 7.60 -1.95
CA SER A 4 1.65 8.04 -1.80
C SER A 4 1.21 8.07 -0.33
N LEU A 5 1.39 6.96 0.39
CA LEU A 5 1.16 6.88 1.85
C LEU A 5 2.48 6.68 2.60
N ARG A 6 2.62 7.40 3.71
CA ARG A 6 3.82 7.46 4.54
C ARG A 6 3.53 6.85 5.91
N ALA A 7 4.59 6.43 6.61
CA ALA A 7 4.44 5.97 7.98
C ALA A 7 3.88 7.10 8.86
N GLY A 8 2.88 6.79 9.69
CA GLY A 8 2.19 7.76 10.53
C GLY A 8 0.96 8.43 9.87
N ASP A 9 0.74 8.22 8.57
CA ASP A 9 -0.51 8.63 7.93
C ASP A 9 -1.69 7.81 8.47
N VAL A 10 -2.85 8.45 8.60
CA VAL A 10 -4.13 7.78 8.90
C VAL A 10 -5.03 7.89 7.68
N ALA A 11 -5.35 6.75 7.05
CA ALA A 11 -6.21 6.71 5.89
C ALA A 11 -7.68 6.52 6.30
N GLU A 12 -8.56 7.33 5.72
CA GLU A 12 -10.00 7.10 5.77
C GLU A 12 -10.39 6.14 4.65
N VAL A 13 -11.11 5.08 5.03
CA VAL A 13 -11.49 3.99 4.14
C VAL A 13 -13.01 3.97 4.02
N GLU A 14 -13.50 4.07 2.79
CA GLU A 14 -14.90 3.89 2.46
C GLU A 14 -15.17 2.43 2.09
N PRO A 15 -16.28 1.82 2.54
CA PRO A 15 -16.71 0.52 2.06
C PRO A 15 -16.84 0.48 0.52
N LEU A 16 -16.62 -0.70 -0.05
CA LEU A 16 -16.80 -0.90 -1.49
C LEU A 16 -18.29 -1.00 -1.83
N ALA A 17 -18.75 -0.20 -2.79
CA ALA A 17 -20.06 -0.37 -3.44
C ALA A 17 -19.97 -1.24 -4.70
N GLU A 18 -18.83 -1.22 -5.36
CA GLU A 18 -18.50 -1.99 -6.57
C GLU A 18 -17.09 -2.60 -6.43
N ALA A 19 -16.74 -3.53 -7.31
CA ALA A 19 -15.38 -4.05 -7.37
C ALA A 19 -14.39 -2.90 -7.65
N PRO A 20 -13.24 -2.85 -6.93
CA PRO A 20 -12.34 -1.73 -7.04
C PRO A 20 -11.60 -1.77 -8.38
N ARG A 21 -11.27 -0.58 -8.90
CA ARG A 21 -10.70 -0.41 -10.23
C ARG A 21 -9.17 -0.41 -10.17
N PRO A 22 -8.49 -0.83 -11.26
CA PRO A 22 -7.04 -0.69 -11.37
C PRO A 22 -6.57 0.73 -11.03
N GLY A 23 -5.54 0.82 -10.18
CA GLY A 23 -4.99 2.09 -9.72
C GLY A 23 -5.56 2.60 -8.40
N GLU A 24 -6.74 2.16 -7.96
CA GLU A 24 -7.26 2.52 -6.64
C GLU A 24 -6.43 1.91 -5.52
N VAL A 25 -6.41 2.56 -4.35
CA VAL A 25 -5.75 2.05 -3.15
C VAL A 25 -6.80 1.51 -2.21
N VAL A 26 -6.67 0.24 -1.84
CA VAL A 26 -7.68 -0.47 -1.06
C VAL A 26 -7.08 -1.01 0.24
N LEU A 27 -7.93 -1.07 1.28
CA LEU A 27 -7.62 -1.78 2.51
C LEU A 27 -7.96 -3.26 2.31
N ALA A 28 -6.96 -4.11 2.43
CA ALA A 28 -7.10 -5.55 2.27
C ALA A 28 -6.72 -6.29 3.56
N ARG A 29 -7.43 -7.38 3.83
CA ARG A 29 -7.12 -8.33 4.89
C ARG A 29 -6.31 -9.50 4.33
N PHE A 30 -5.06 -9.59 4.73
CA PHE A 30 -4.27 -10.82 4.64
C PHE A 30 -4.44 -11.61 5.95
N GLU A 31 -3.99 -12.87 5.96
CA GLU A 31 -4.17 -13.79 7.10
C GLU A 31 -3.75 -13.16 8.45
N SER A 32 -2.61 -12.48 8.48
CA SER A 32 -2.02 -11.92 9.69
C SER A 32 -1.94 -10.39 9.72
N SER A 33 -2.48 -9.70 8.71
CA SER A 33 -2.29 -8.25 8.58
C SER A 33 -3.39 -7.54 7.82
N LEU A 34 -3.51 -6.24 8.11
CA LEU A 34 -4.22 -5.28 7.27
C LEU A 34 -3.20 -4.49 6.48
N VAL A 35 -3.40 -4.40 5.17
CA VAL A 35 -2.52 -3.60 4.30
C VAL A 35 -3.34 -2.69 3.42
N LEU A 36 -2.84 -1.47 3.22
CA LEU A 36 -3.29 -0.61 2.13
C LEU A 36 -2.39 -0.88 0.95
N HIS A 37 -2.91 -1.37 -0.16
CA HIS A 37 -2.14 -1.60 -1.40
C HIS A 37 -2.93 -1.16 -2.62
N ARG A 38 -2.23 -0.99 -3.75
CA ARG A 38 -2.85 -0.54 -5.00
C ARG A 38 -3.36 -1.71 -5.81
N VAL A 39 -4.58 -1.59 -6.31
CA VAL A 39 -5.17 -2.55 -7.25
C VAL A 39 -4.40 -2.52 -8.55
N ARG A 40 -3.99 -3.71 -9.01
CA ARG A 40 -3.35 -3.91 -10.31
C ARG A 40 -4.38 -4.33 -11.34
N TRP A 41 -5.23 -5.28 -10.95
CA TRP A 41 -6.37 -5.75 -11.70
C TRP A 41 -7.36 -6.43 -10.75
N CYS A 42 -8.62 -6.53 -11.18
CA CYS A 42 -9.65 -7.34 -10.55
C CYS A 42 -10.51 -7.97 -11.66
N ASP A 43 -10.96 -9.20 -11.45
CA ASP A 43 -11.84 -9.92 -12.40
C ASP A 43 -13.28 -10.09 -11.87
N GLY A 44 -13.61 -9.40 -10.79
CA GLY A 44 -14.89 -9.50 -10.09
C GLY A 44 -14.93 -10.57 -9.00
N SER A 45 -13.98 -11.51 -8.98
CA SER A 45 -13.87 -12.55 -7.96
C SER A 45 -12.62 -12.40 -7.10
N VAL A 46 -11.51 -12.06 -7.72
CA VAL A 46 -10.22 -11.83 -7.06
C VAL A 46 -9.59 -10.53 -7.56
N CYS A 47 -8.69 -10.00 -6.75
CA CYS A 47 -7.92 -8.80 -7.05
C CYS A 47 -6.44 -9.05 -6.78
N ALA A 48 -5.58 -8.66 -7.72
CA ALA A 48 -4.16 -8.54 -7.46
C ALA A 48 -3.83 -7.14 -6.97
N LEU A 49 -3.05 -7.09 -5.89
CA LEU A 49 -2.63 -5.86 -5.24
C LEU A 49 -1.12 -5.70 -5.34
N ARG A 50 -0.64 -4.47 -5.19
CA ARG A 50 0.78 -4.20 -5.05
C ARG A 50 1.03 -2.98 -4.20
N GLY A 51 2.01 -3.07 -3.30
CA GLY A 51 2.59 -1.88 -2.69
C GLY A 51 3.21 -0.96 -3.74
N ASP A 52 3.10 0.36 -3.59
CA ASP A 52 3.72 1.31 -4.54
C ASP A 52 5.24 1.14 -4.70
N ASN A 53 5.90 0.70 -3.63
CA ASN A 53 7.33 0.33 -3.62
C ASN A 53 7.58 -1.19 -3.68
N GLY A 54 6.52 -1.98 -3.84
CA GLY A 54 6.61 -3.43 -3.99
C GLY A 54 7.26 -3.78 -5.32
N GLY A 55 8.22 -4.69 -5.29
CA GLY A 55 8.86 -5.22 -6.51
C GLY A 55 7.99 -6.24 -7.25
N VAL A 56 7.09 -6.90 -6.52
CA VAL A 56 6.26 -8.03 -6.97
C VAL A 56 4.82 -7.77 -6.50
N GLU A 57 3.85 -8.23 -7.28
CA GLU A 57 2.44 -8.23 -6.89
C GLU A 57 2.21 -9.19 -5.71
N ASP A 58 1.25 -8.87 -4.87
CA ASP A 58 0.79 -9.80 -3.84
C ASP A 58 0.05 -10.97 -4.51
N PRO A 59 -0.01 -12.16 -3.88
CA PRO A 59 -0.90 -13.21 -4.34
C PRO A 59 -2.34 -12.69 -4.50
N PRO A 60 -3.07 -13.08 -5.57
CA PRO A 60 -4.45 -12.63 -5.77
C PRO A 60 -5.31 -12.93 -4.55
N LEU A 61 -6.06 -11.93 -4.10
CA LEU A 61 -6.96 -12.03 -2.96
C LEU A 61 -8.42 -12.11 -3.42
N PRO A 62 -9.25 -12.97 -2.80
CA PRO A 62 -10.69 -12.90 -2.97
C PRO A 62 -11.26 -11.51 -2.67
N LEU A 63 -12.25 -11.09 -3.45
CA LEU A 63 -12.86 -9.76 -3.34
C LEU A 63 -13.39 -9.47 -1.93
N PHE A 64 -13.93 -10.47 -1.23
CA PHE A 64 -14.43 -10.30 0.14
C PHE A 64 -13.35 -9.93 1.17
N ARG A 65 -12.06 -10.12 0.83
CA ARG A 65 -10.93 -9.69 1.67
C ARG A 65 -10.54 -8.24 1.42
N ILE A 66 -11.15 -7.58 0.43
CA ILE A 66 -11.01 -6.15 0.19
C ILE A 66 -12.10 -5.43 0.98
N LEU A 67 -11.68 -4.71 2.02
CA LEU A 67 -12.59 -4.13 3.02
C LEU A 67 -13.12 -2.75 2.61
N GLY A 68 -12.42 -2.05 1.72
CA GLY A 68 -12.77 -0.69 1.33
C GLY A 68 -11.68 0.00 0.52
N ARG A 69 -12.01 1.17 -0.02
CA ARG A 69 -11.07 2.05 -0.75
C ARG A 69 -10.63 3.22 0.11
N ALA A 70 -9.35 3.58 0.04
CA ALA A 70 -8.84 4.78 0.68
C ALA A 70 -9.29 6.02 -0.09
N ARG A 71 -9.86 7.00 0.61
CA ARG A 71 -10.30 8.28 0.00
C ARG A 71 -9.45 9.44 0.43
N ARG A 72 -9.31 9.62 1.74
CA ARG A 72 -8.61 10.75 2.35
C ARG A 72 -7.52 10.24 3.27
N VAL A 73 -6.52 11.09 3.48
CA VAL A 73 -5.38 10.77 4.32
C VAL A 73 -5.10 11.93 5.24
N ARG A 74 -5.05 11.66 6.54
CA ARG A 74 -4.55 12.60 7.53
C ARG A 74 -3.03 12.42 7.67
N ARG A 75 -2.28 13.46 7.35
CA ARG A 75 -0.81 13.51 7.41
C ARG A 75 -0.36 14.74 8.18
N GLY A 76 0.31 14.54 9.32
CA GLY A 76 0.83 15.64 10.13
C GLY A 76 -0.23 16.68 10.52
N GLY A 77 -1.47 16.24 10.77
CA GLY A 77 -2.61 17.11 11.11
C GLY A 77 -3.42 17.64 9.91
N ALA A 78 -2.88 17.61 8.69
CA ALA A 78 -3.62 18.00 7.49
C ALA A 78 -4.44 16.83 6.92
N LEU A 79 -5.71 17.07 6.59
CA LEU A 79 -6.53 16.13 5.81
C LEU A 79 -6.28 16.39 4.31
N LEU A 80 -5.88 15.34 3.59
CA LEU A 80 -5.54 15.40 2.17
C LEU A 80 -6.57 14.61 1.36
N GLU A 81 -7.06 15.22 0.29
CA GLU A 81 -7.84 14.55 -0.75
C GLU A 81 -6.93 13.73 -1.67
N MET A 82 -7.53 12.81 -2.43
CA MET A 82 -6.84 11.83 -3.28
C MET A 82 -5.81 12.44 -4.22
N GLU A 83 -6.14 13.57 -4.84
CA GLU A 83 -5.27 14.29 -5.78
C GLU A 83 -4.01 14.83 -5.10
N ARG A 84 -4.02 14.95 -3.77
CA ARG A 84 -2.91 15.50 -2.97
C ARG A 84 -2.11 14.44 -2.25
N TRP A 85 -2.73 13.34 -1.81
CA TRP A 85 -1.97 12.27 -1.13
C TRP A 85 -1.48 11.21 -2.10
N ASP A 86 -2.20 10.89 -3.17
CA ASP A 86 -1.80 9.87 -4.14
C ASP A 86 -0.84 10.41 -5.21
N VAL A 87 0.22 11.09 -4.75
CA VAL A 87 1.20 11.73 -5.61
C VAL A 87 2.62 11.30 -5.27
N GLY A 88 3.50 11.41 -6.27
CA GLY A 88 4.94 11.24 -6.11
C GLY A 88 5.53 10.15 -7.02
N PRO A 89 6.86 10.17 -7.19
CA PRO A 89 7.54 9.27 -8.12
C PRO A 89 7.58 7.85 -7.56
N ARG A 90 6.61 7.02 -7.96
CA ARG A 90 6.49 5.60 -7.58
C ARG A 90 7.76 4.79 -7.94
N LEU A 91 8.52 5.25 -8.94
CA LEU A 91 9.80 4.65 -9.34
C LEU A 91 10.95 4.90 -8.35
N VAL A 92 11.00 6.06 -7.67
CA VAL A 92 12.10 6.42 -6.74
C VAL A 92 12.03 5.60 -5.45
N GLY A 93 10.85 5.11 -5.10
CA GLY A 93 10.69 4.37 -3.86
C GLY A 93 11.27 2.96 -3.90
N ARG A 94 11.52 2.40 -5.10
CA ARG A 94 12.35 1.20 -5.27
C ARG A 94 13.76 1.41 -4.69
N TRP A 95 14.40 2.55 -4.97
CA TRP A 95 15.73 2.87 -4.44
C TRP A 95 15.73 2.93 -2.91
N ARG A 96 14.74 3.61 -2.32
CA ARG A 96 14.62 3.73 -0.87
C ARG A 96 14.32 2.40 -0.19
N ALA A 97 13.48 1.55 -0.78
CA ALA A 97 13.18 0.20 -0.25
C ALA A 97 14.40 -0.72 -0.32
N THR A 98 15.21 -0.62 -1.38
CA THR A 98 16.47 -1.35 -1.50
C THR A 98 17.49 -0.88 -0.46
N LEU A 99 17.67 0.43 -0.28
CA LEU A 99 18.55 0.99 0.76
C LEU A 99 18.12 0.56 2.17
N LYS A 100 16.81 0.63 2.49
CA LYS A 100 16.31 0.17 3.80
C LYS A 100 16.59 -1.31 4.05
N ARG A 101 16.43 -2.17 3.04
CA ARG A 101 16.74 -3.61 3.16
C ARG A 101 18.23 -3.86 3.34
N GLN A 102 19.08 -3.12 2.63
CA GLN A 102 20.54 -3.20 2.80
C GLN A 102 20.97 -2.77 4.20
N VAL A 103 20.43 -1.66 4.73
CA VAL A 103 20.71 -1.18 6.09
C VAL A 103 20.20 -2.18 7.14
N ALA A 104 18.99 -2.72 7.00
CA ALA A 104 18.47 -3.74 7.91
C ALA A 104 19.31 -5.03 7.88
N ALA A 105 19.78 -5.45 6.70
CA ALA A 105 20.68 -6.60 6.57
C ALA A 105 22.06 -6.34 7.18
N TRP A 106 22.56 -5.10 7.09
CA TRP A 106 23.83 -4.70 7.71
C TRP A 106 23.72 -4.66 9.24
N LEU A 107 22.67 -4.05 9.78
CA LEU A 107 22.40 -4.01 11.23
C LEU A 107 22.07 -5.39 11.83
N GLY A 108 21.43 -6.27 11.05
CA GLY A 108 21.19 -7.66 11.44
C GLY A 108 22.45 -8.52 11.49
N ARG A 109 23.52 -8.14 10.79
CA ARG A 109 24.84 -8.82 10.85
C ARG A 109 25.68 -8.38 12.04
N THR A 110 25.49 -7.16 12.55
CA THR A 110 26.23 -6.64 13.72
C THR A 110 25.70 -7.12 15.07
N GLY A 111 24.59 -7.88 15.12
CA GLY A 111 24.02 -8.46 16.34
C GLY A 111 24.46 -9.90 16.66
N ARG A 112 25.39 -10.47 15.90
CA ARG A 112 26.08 -11.73 16.21
C ARG A 112 27.58 -11.47 16.25
N ALA A 113 28.04 -10.98 17.39
CA ALA A 113 29.44 -11.02 17.81
C ALA A 113 29.47 -11.52 19.25
#